data_AF-A0A521RYB4-F1
#
_entry.id   AF-A0A521RYB4-F1
#
_cell.length_a   1.000
_cell.length_b   1.000
_cell.length_c   1.000
_cell.angle_alpha   90.00
_cell.angle_beta   90.00
_cell.angle_gamma   90.00
#
_symmetry.space_group_name_H-M   'P 1'
#
loop_
_entity.id
_entity.type
_entity.pdbx_description
1 polymer ?
#
loop_
_entity_poly.entity_id
_entity_poly.type
_entity_poly.pdbx_seq_one_letter_code
_entity_poly.pdbx_strand_id
1 'polypeptide(L)' 'MALLLSTLIFSLGHGYEGSAGIVTVGGMGLVFGLVYLWRGSLIAPMVMHFLQDFLAMIFLSFYEMS' A
#
# COMPACT_ATOMS: atom_id res chain seq x y z
N MET A 1 -10.96 -11.83 -9.79
CA MET A 1 -10.41 -11.05 -10.92
C MET A 1 -10.23 -9.57 -10.58
N ALA A 2 -11.26 -8.89 -10.02
CA ALA A 2 -11.18 -7.47 -9.65
C ALA A 2 -9.97 -7.14 -8.75
N LEU A 3 -9.72 -7.94 -7.69
CA LEU A 3 -8.56 -7.77 -6.80
C LEU A 3 -7.23 -7.74 -7.56
N LEU A 4 -6.96 -8.75 -8.38
CA LEU A 4 -5.69 -8.87 -9.10
C LEU A 4 -5.49 -7.72 -10.09
N LEU A 5 -6.55 -7.33 -10.80
CA LEU A 5 -6.50 -6.21 -11.75
C LEU A 5 -6.30 -4.87 -11.03
N SER A 6 -7.02 -4.63 -9.93
CA SER A 6 -6.87 -3.40 -9.16
C SER A 6 -5.48 -3.30 -8.54
N THR A 7 -4.96 -4.40 -7.98
CA THR A 7 -3.59 -4.45 -7.45
C THR A 7 -2.55 -4.21 -8.53
N LEU A 8 -2.70 -4.81 -9.71
CA LEU A 8 -1.78 -4.63 -10.83
C LEU A 8 -1.78 -3.17 -11.32
N ILE A 9 -2.96 -2.60 -11.59
CA ILE A 9 -3.09 -1.22 -12.08
C ILE A 9 -2.55 -0.23 -11.05
N PHE A 10 -2.88 -0.43 -9.76
CA PHE A 10 -2.39 0.41 -8.67
C PHE A 10 -0.86 0.36 -8.58
N SER A 11 -0.27 -0.83 -8.53
CA SER A 11 1.18 -1.06 -8.48
C SER A 11 1.92 -0.40 -9.66
N LEU A 12 1.38 -0.50 -10.88
CA LEU A 12 1.97 0.14 -12.06
C LEU A 12 1.92 1.67 -12.00
N GLY A 13 0.90 2.24 -11.33
CA GLY A 13 0.82 3.68 -11.05
C GLY A 13 1.96 4.21 -10.18
N HIS A 14 2.60 3.33 -9.39
CA HIS A 14 3.76 3.66 -8.56
C HIS A 14 5.11 3.45 -9.27
N GLY A 15 5.12 3.44 -10.60
CA GLY A 15 6.36 3.28 -11.38
C GLY A 15 7.44 4.32 -11.11
N TYR A 16 7.07 5.50 -10.60
CA TYR A 16 8.01 6.55 -10.21
C TYR A 16 8.87 6.17 -8.98
N GLU A 17 8.47 5.16 -8.21
CA GLU A 17 9.22 4.64 -7.05
C GLU A 17 10.25 3.57 -7.45
N GLY A 18 10.39 3.30 -8.75
CA GLY A 18 11.25 2.24 -9.28
C GLY A 18 10.67 0.83 -9.08
N SER A 19 11.39 -0.19 -9.53
CA SER A 19 10.92 -1.58 -9.50
C SER A 19 10.66 -2.09 -8.07
N ALA A 20 11.46 -1.66 -7.10
CA ALA A 20 11.27 -1.99 -5.69
C ALA A 20 9.96 -1.41 -5.14
N GLY A 21 9.63 -0.17 -5.49
CA GLY A 21 8.36 0.47 -5.11
C GLY A 21 7.17 -0.23 -5.73
N ILE A 22 7.20 -0.51 -7.05
CA ILE A 22 6.15 -1.26 -7.75
C ILE A 22 5.85 -2.58 -7.03
N VAL A 23 6.87 -3.39 -6.73
CA VAL A 23 6.71 -4.70 -6.07
C VAL A 23 6.16 -4.53 -4.66
N THR A 24 6.67 -3.56 -3.90
CA THR A 24 6.24 -3.30 -2.52
C THR A 24 4.78 -2.85 -2.47
N VAL A 25 4.42 -1.84 -3.27
CA VAL A 25 3.06 -1.30 -3.34
C VAL A 25 2.09 -2.34 -3.90
N GLY A 26 2.52 -3.16 -4.88
CA GLY A 26 1.72 -4.29 -5.37
C GLY A 26 1.43 -5.32 -4.29
N GLY A 27 2.44 -5.69 -3.48
CA GLY A 27 2.25 -6.55 -2.32
C GLY A 27 1.25 -5.97 -1.31
N MET A 28 1.40 -4.69 -0.95
CA MET A 28 0.50 -4.00 -0.01
C MET A 28 -0.93 -3.90 -0.56
N GLY A 29 -1.10 -3.56 -1.83
CA GLY A 29 -2.41 -3.52 -2.48
C GLY A 29 -3.12 -4.88 -2.49
N LEU A 30 -2.37 -5.97 -2.63
CA LEU A 30 -2.89 -7.34 -2.50
C LEU A 30 -3.36 -7.62 -1.06
N VAL A 31 -2.55 -7.26 -0.06
CA VAL A 31 -2.92 -7.41 1.37
C VAL A 31 -4.17 -6.61 1.71
N PHE A 32 -4.23 -5.33 1.35
CA PHE A 32 -5.39 -4.48 1.61
C PHE A 32 -6.66 -4.99 0.94
N GLY A 33 -6.55 -5.45 -0.31
CA GLY A 33 -7.68 -6.03 -1.01
C GLY A 33 -8.15 -7.37 -0.41
N LEU A 34 -7.26 -8.21 0.10
CA LEU A 34 -7.62 -9.41 0.86
C LEU A 34 -8.33 -9.06 2.18
N VAL A 35 -7.83 -8.05 2.91
CA VAL A 35 -8.49 -7.55 4.14
C VAL A 35 -9.86 -6.97 3.83
N TYR A 36 -10.01 -6.24 2.73
CA TYR A 36 -11.30 -5.76 2.26
C TYR A 36 -12.28 -6.92 2.04
N LEU A 37 -11.88 -7.95 1.29
CA LEU A 37 -12.74 -9.10 1.02
C LEU A 37 -13.11 -9.86 2.30
N TRP A 38 -12.19 -9.96 3.25
CA TRP A 38 -12.45 -10.60 4.54
C TRP A 38 -13.40 -9.77 5.42
N ARG A 39 -13.21 -8.45 5.48
CA ARG A 39 -13.97 -7.56 6.38
C ARG A 39 -15.28 -7.06 5.77
N GLY A 40 -15.43 -7.13 4.45
CA GLY A 40 -16.55 -6.52 3.71
C GLY A 40 -16.64 -5.01 3.90
N SER A 41 -15.52 -4.34 4.24
CA SER A 41 -15.51 -2.92 4.61
C SER A 41 -14.24 -2.25 4.12
N LEU A 42 -14.39 -1.05 3.56
CA LEU A 42 -13.28 -0.21 3.12
C LEU A 42 -12.59 0.51 4.29
N ILE A 43 -13.23 0.63 5.46
CA ILE A 43 -12.65 1.36 6.60
C ILE A 43 -11.35 0.71 7.05
N ALA A 44 -11.32 -0.62 7.17
CA ALA A 44 -10.14 -1.35 7.61
C ALA A 44 -8.91 -1.10 6.70
N PRO A 45 -8.96 -1.36 5.37
CA PRO A 45 -7.81 -1.07 4.49
C PRO A 45 -7.46 0.42 4.40
N MET A 46 -8.44 1.34 4.49
CA MET A 46 -8.14 2.78 4.52
C MET A 46 -7.34 3.19 5.76
N VAL A 47 -7.72 2.70 6.94
CA VAL A 47 -6.97 2.95 8.18
C VAL A 47 -5.58 2.31 8.11
N MET A 48 -5.47 1.09 7.60
CA MET A 48 -4.17 0.43 7.42
C MET A 48 -3.25 1.21 6.48
N HIS A 49 -3.77 1.68 5.34
CA HIS A 49 -3.01 2.49 4.39
C HIS A 49 -2.56 3.82 4.99
N PHE A 50 -3.47 4.53 5.67
CA PHE A 50 -3.13 5.76 6.38
C PHE A 50 -2.01 5.54 7.40
N LEU A 51 -2.11 4.48 8.21
CA LEU A 51 -1.09 4.18 9.21
C LEU A 51 0.26 3.83 8.57
N GLN A 52 0.27 3.08 7.47
CA GLN A 52 1.49 2.78 6.72
C GLN A 52 2.17 4.07 6.27
N ASP A 53 1.44 4.95 5.58
CA ASP A 53 2.00 6.19 5.02
C ASP A 53 2.47 7.14 6.14
N PHE A 54 1.66 7.27 7.18
CA PHE A 54 1.98 8.11 8.33
C PHE A 54 3.22 7.64 9.07
N LEU A 55 3.32 6.34 9.35
CA LEU A 55 4.49 5.78 10.02
C LEU A 55 5.73 5.87 9.13
N ALA A 56 5.62 5.60 7.83
CA ALA A 56 6.74 5.74 6.90
C ALA A 56 7.29 7.18 6.87
N MET A 57 6.41 8.18 6.82
CA MET A 57 6.82 9.59 6.91
C MET A 57 7.54 9.90 8.22
N ILE A 58 6.99 9.44 9.35
CA ILE A 58 7.61 9.65 10.66
C ILE A 58 8.99 8.99 10.73
N PHE A 59 9.10 7.71 10.37
CA PHE A 59 10.36 6.97 10.46
C PHE A 59 11.43 7.52 9.51
N LEU A 60 11.04 7.88 8.28
CA LEU A 60 11.96 8.50 7.33
C LEU A 60 12.46 9.85 7.85
N SER A 61 11.56 10.68 8.38
CA SER A 61 11.94 11.97 8.96
C SER A 61 12.92 11.84 10.13
N PHE A 62 12.75 10.81 10.98
CA PHE A 62 13.71 10.56 12.07
C PHE A 62 15.04 10.02 11.57
N TYR A 63 15.05 9.13 10.57
CA TYR A 63 16.26 8.60 9.96
C TYR A 63 17.12 9.69 9.30
N GLU A 64 16.48 10.68 8.67
CA GLU A 64 17.19 11.81 8.08
C GLU A 64 17.78 12.79 9.10
N MET A 65 17.32 12.76 10.36
CA MET A 65 17.79 13.64 11.43
C MET A 65 18.97 13.06 12.24
N SER A 66 19.17 11.74 12.18
CA SER A 66 20.27 11.02 12.86
C SER A 66 21.55 10.97 12.04
#